data_AF-A0AA95JRA3-F1
#
_entry.id   AF-A0AA95JRA3-F1
#
_cell.length_a   1.000
_cell.length_b   1.000
_cell.length_c   1.000
_cell.angle_alpha   90.00
_cell.angle_beta   90.00
_cell.angle_gamma   90.00
#
_symmetry.space_group_name_H-M   'P 1'
#
loop_
_entity.id
_entity.type
_entity.pdbx_description
1 polymer ?
#
loop_
_entity_poly.entity_id
_entity_poly.type
_entity_poly.pdbx_seq_one_letter_code
_entity_poly.pdbx_strand_id
1 'polypeptide(L)'
;MKKIIILLAAVTGFTANAQWSLTGNAGTTPGTNFLGTTDNQPLVFKINNDEKMKLSPNGRLVFFNANSQTWAYNLYIGGGNEVPSNNPGGVNYANVAVGLGSMSSNTTGYANTALGYNTLTNSTTGTLNTALGINSMQFAVTANNNVAVGGNSLGGIVSGEFNTAIGYQALRAWGSVSSVPLIGNTALGTAALLRLTNGNNNTVLGYNGFLNTLTANNNISVGYNNAPNANNASGNIYIGNNILPYASQPTNELNIGNWIVGNNGTIGIGEFTNQLPADGYAADGGKYKLFVKDGIKTEKVKVDIAANNGWADYVFEKDYKLMSLNNVEKFINENGHLPEVPTTEEAIKNGIELKEMNILLLKKVEELTLHLIQQNKELSVQKEEIEILKKQMNLSK
;
A
#
# COMPACT_ATOMS: atom_id res chain seq x y z
N MET A 1 -14.20 90.31 -72.68
CA MET A 1 -13.59 89.11 -72.08
C MET A 1 -13.70 89.21 -70.56
N LYS A 2 -14.60 88.45 -69.92
CA LYS A 2 -14.59 88.23 -68.46
C LYS A 2 -14.52 86.72 -68.26
N LYS A 3 -13.36 86.21 -67.86
CA LYS A 3 -13.16 84.79 -67.55
C LYS A 3 -13.59 84.56 -66.11
N ILE A 4 -14.66 83.80 -65.94
CA ILE A 4 -15.02 83.19 -64.67
C ILE A 4 -14.09 81.99 -64.49
N ILE A 5 -13.27 82.00 -63.44
CA ILE A 5 -12.50 80.84 -63.00
C ILE A 5 -13.31 80.18 -61.89
N ILE A 6 -13.94 79.05 -62.18
CA ILE A 6 -14.50 78.16 -61.16
C ILE A 6 -13.36 77.28 -60.69
N LEU A 7 -12.90 77.48 -59.45
CA LEU A 7 -11.93 76.61 -58.80
C LEU A 7 -12.70 75.42 -58.21
N LEU A 8 -12.60 74.26 -58.86
CA LEU A 8 -13.18 73.01 -58.36
C LEU A 8 -12.22 72.46 -57.28
N ALA A 9 -12.52 72.68 -56.01
CA ALA A 9 -11.78 72.07 -54.91
C ALA A 9 -12.21 70.59 -54.79
N ALA A 10 -11.34 69.68 -55.24
CA ALA A 10 -11.48 68.26 -54.95
C ALA A 10 -11.22 68.05 -53.45
N VAL A 11 -12.29 67.85 -52.67
CA VAL A 11 -12.19 67.36 -51.30
C VAL A 11 -11.87 65.87 -51.38
N THR A 12 -10.58 65.54 -51.44
CA THR A 12 -10.13 64.17 -51.23
C THR A 12 -10.40 63.81 -49.78
N GLY A 13 -11.36 62.90 -49.55
CA GLY A 13 -11.64 62.37 -48.21
C GLY A 13 -10.42 61.64 -47.68
N PHE A 14 -9.66 62.30 -46.81
CA PHE A 14 -8.61 61.65 -46.02
C PHE A 14 -9.30 60.78 -44.97
N THR A 15 -9.44 59.49 -45.24
CA THR A 15 -9.69 58.52 -44.19
C THR A 15 -8.39 58.34 -43.41
N ALA A 16 -8.26 59.03 -42.28
CA ALA A 16 -7.20 58.75 -41.33
C ALA A 16 -7.46 57.34 -40.78
N ASN A 17 -6.67 56.36 -41.22
CA ASN A 17 -6.66 55.05 -40.58
C ASN A 17 -6.17 55.25 -39.14
N ALA A 18 -7.05 55.07 -38.16
CA ALA A 18 -6.68 55.16 -36.76
C ALA A 18 -5.61 54.08 -36.46
N GLN A 19 -4.36 54.50 -36.31
CA GLN A 19 -3.28 53.61 -35.91
C GLN A 19 -3.24 53.53 -34.38
N TRP A 20 -2.91 52.36 -33.85
CA TRP A 20 -2.58 52.23 -32.43
C TRP A 20 -1.26 52.96 -32.15
N SER A 21 -1.29 53.92 -31.24
CA SER A 21 -0.11 54.68 -30.84
C SER A 21 0.83 53.83 -29.99
N LEU A 22 2.13 53.98 -30.21
CA LEU A 22 3.18 53.37 -29.38
C LEU A 22 3.24 53.97 -27.96
N THR A 23 2.64 55.14 -27.76
CA THR A 23 2.51 55.80 -26.44
C THR A 23 1.15 55.54 -25.77
N GLY A 24 0.30 54.73 -26.40
CA GLY A 24 -1.07 54.49 -25.95
C GLY A 24 -2.08 55.48 -26.53
N ASN A 25 -3.35 55.08 -26.51
CA ASN A 25 -4.46 55.85 -27.07
C ASN A 25 -5.34 56.41 -25.93
N ALA A 26 -5.64 57.71 -25.96
CA ALA A 26 -6.64 58.32 -25.09
C ALA A 26 -8.04 58.30 -25.74
N GLY A 27 -9.11 58.21 -24.94
CA GLY A 27 -10.50 58.31 -25.43
C GLY A 27 -11.03 57.09 -26.19
N THR A 28 -10.61 55.87 -25.84
CA THR A 28 -11.06 54.63 -26.50
C THR A 28 -12.48 54.21 -26.11
N THR A 29 -13.21 53.64 -27.07
CA THR A 29 -14.52 52.99 -26.90
C THR A 29 -14.37 51.47 -27.08
N PRO A 30 -14.58 50.64 -26.04
CA PRO A 30 -14.25 49.21 -26.08
C PRO A 30 -14.89 48.38 -27.21
N GLY A 31 -16.10 48.75 -27.69
CA GLY A 31 -16.78 48.02 -28.77
C GLY A 31 -16.24 48.30 -30.17
N THR A 32 -15.50 49.39 -30.37
CA THR A 32 -14.98 49.83 -31.68
C THR A 32 -13.47 49.99 -31.71
N ASN A 33 -12.82 50.14 -30.55
CA ASN A 33 -11.38 50.29 -30.43
C ASN A 33 -10.81 49.07 -29.72
N PHE A 34 -10.16 48.19 -30.48
CA PHE A 34 -9.50 47.00 -29.96
C PHE A 34 -8.22 46.71 -30.74
N LEU A 35 -7.33 45.95 -30.12
CA LEU A 35 -6.15 45.36 -30.77
C LEU A 35 -6.54 43.95 -31.23
N GLY A 36 -6.81 43.76 -32.51
CA GLY A 36 -7.36 42.50 -33.03
C GLY A 36 -7.79 42.59 -34.48
N THR A 37 -8.52 41.58 -34.91
CA THR A 37 -9.09 41.44 -36.24
C THR A 37 -10.62 41.48 -36.17
N THR A 38 -11.30 42.01 -37.19
CA THR A 38 -12.77 41.95 -37.33
C THR A 38 -13.26 40.71 -38.07
N ASP A 39 -12.33 39.94 -38.63
CA ASP A 39 -12.58 38.72 -39.40
C ASP A 39 -12.05 37.49 -38.66
N ASN A 40 -12.24 36.31 -39.26
CA ASN A 40 -11.79 35.04 -38.69
C ASN A 40 -10.27 34.80 -38.91
N GLN A 41 -9.45 35.86 -38.85
CA GLN A 41 -8.00 35.78 -38.99
C GLN A 41 -7.30 35.90 -37.63
N PRO A 42 -6.13 35.26 -37.44
CA PRO A 42 -5.38 35.40 -36.21
C PRO A 42 -4.83 36.82 -36.00
N LEU A 43 -4.81 37.30 -34.75
CA LEU A 43 -4.01 38.45 -34.36
C LEU A 43 -2.55 38.01 -34.16
N VAL A 44 -1.65 38.48 -35.00
CA VAL A 44 -0.23 38.05 -35.01
C VAL A 44 0.69 39.13 -34.45
N PHE A 45 1.58 38.73 -33.54
CA PHE A 45 2.66 39.52 -32.99
C PHE A 45 3.99 39.05 -33.58
N LYS A 46 4.76 39.99 -34.12
CA LYS A 46 5.99 39.73 -34.86
C LYS A 46 7.20 40.42 -34.25
N ILE A 47 8.38 39.84 -34.44
CA ILE A 47 9.68 40.47 -34.21
C ILE A 47 10.49 40.32 -35.50
N ASN A 48 11.00 41.43 -36.05
CA ASN A 48 11.73 41.44 -37.33
C ASN A 48 10.95 40.77 -38.49
N ASN A 49 9.64 41.04 -38.56
CA ASN A 49 8.69 40.44 -39.51
C ASN A 49 8.46 38.91 -39.38
N ASP A 50 9.13 38.24 -38.45
CA ASP A 50 8.84 36.86 -38.10
C ASP A 50 7.70 36.80 -37.08
N GLU A 51 6.69 35.96 -37.33
CA GLU A 51 5.67 35.60 -36.34
C GLU A 51 6.32 34.96 -35.12
N LYS A 52 6.04 35.52 -33.93
CA LYS A 52 6.51 35.03 -32.62
C LYS A 52 5.37 34.71 -31.68
N MET A 53 4.21 35.32 -31.84
CA MET A 53 3.01 34.99 -31.08
C MET A 53 1.75 35.23 -31.93
N LYS A 54 0.67 34.46 -31.72
CA LYS A 54 -0.66 34.80 -32.25
C LYS A 54 -1.79 34.42 -31.31
N LEU A 55 -2.89 35.16 -31.38
CA LEU A 55 -4.20 34.71 -30.92
C LEU A 55 -4.96 34.14 -32.11
N SER A 56 -5.26 32.84 -32.10
CA SER A 56 -5.99 32.19 -33.20
C SER A 56 -7.48 32.53 -33.15
N PRO A 57 -8.21 32.35 -34.27
CA PRO A 57 -9.66 32.54 -34.29
C PRO A 57 -10.42 31.59 -33.36
N ASN A 58 -9.77 30.49 -32.94
CA ASN A 58 -10.30 29.54 -31.98
C ASN A 58 -9.90 29.88 -30.53
N GLY A 59 -9.54 31.13 -30.25
CA GLY A 59 -9.17 31.61 -28.91
C GLY A 59 -7.82 31.12 -28.38
N ARG A 60 -6.95 30.54 -29.22
CA ARG A 60 -5.67 29.97 -28.77
C ARG A 60 -4.56 31.02 -28.77
N LEU A 61 -3.84 31.16 -27.66
CA LEU A 61 -2.56 31.87 -27.64
C LEU A 61 -1.44 30.91 -28.08
N VAL A 62 -0.67 31.28 -29.09
CA VAL A 62 0.36 30.47 -29.76
C VAL A 62 1.66 31.27 -29.79
N PHE A 63 2.81 30.65 -29.52
CA PHE A 63 4.17 31.23 -29.59
C PHE A 63 5.05 30.50 -30.62
N PHE A 64 5.62 31.20 -31.58
CA PHE A 64 6.43 30.63 -32.67
C PHE A 64 7.94 30.80 -32.44
N ASN A 65 8.72 29.88 -33.00
CA ASN A 65 10.19 29.94 -33.07
C ASN A 65 10.91 30.02 -31.70
N ALA A 66 10.45 29.26 -30.71
CA ALA A 66 11.28 28.80 -29.61
C ALA A 66 12.10 27.57 -30.07
N ASN A 67 13.14 27.81 -30.86
CA ASN A 67 14.21 26.89 -31.31
C ASN A 67 13.83 25.42 -31.64
N SER A 68 13.67 25.14 -32.94
CA SER A 68 14.07 23.93 -33.70
C SER A 68 13.80 22.52 -33.14
N GLN A 69 12.59 22.24 -32.67
CA GLN A 69 12.09 20.87 -32.56
C GLN A 69 10.65 20.86 -33.06
N THR A 70 10.29 19.97 -33.99
CA THR A 70 8.95 19.88 -34.63
C THR A 70 7.80 19.57 -33.66
N TRP A 71 8.15 19.29 -32.40
CA TRP A 71 7.23 19.14 -31.29
C TRP A 71 6.95 20.46 -30.58
N ALA A 72 7.70 21.56 -30.83
CA ALA A 72 7.70 22.85 -30.13
C ALA A 72 6.44 23.74 -30.35
N TYR A 73 5.23 23.20 -30.19
CA TYR A 73 3.98 23.96 -30.11
C TYR A 73 3.54 24.26 -28.66
N ASN A 74 3.94 25.43 -28.16
CA ASN A 74 3.20 26.33 -27.25
C ASN A 74 2.89 25.91 -25.79
N LEU A 75 3.00 26.90 -24.90
CA LEU A 75 2.16 27.05 -23.72
C LEU A 75 0.69 27.10 -24.19
N TYR A 76 0.03 25.95 -24.23
CA TYR A 76 -1.42 25.87 -24.28
C TYR A 76 -1.93 26.35 -22.91
N ILE A 77 -2.94 27.21 -22.89
CA ILE A 77 -3.73 27.53 -21.69
C ILE A 77 -5.17 27.54 -22.19
N GLY A 78 -5.93 26.49 -21.84
CA GLY A 78 -7.35 26.34 -22.17
C GLY A 78 -7.63 25.12 -23.05
N GLY A 79 -8.30 24.09 -22.50
CA GLY A 79 -8.55 22.80 -23.14
C GLY A 79 -9.97 22.59 -23.69
N GLY A 80 -10.07 22.03 -24.90
CA GLY A 80 -11.31 21.50 -25.51
C GLY A 80 -11.51 21.92 -26.97
N ASN A 81 -12.10 21.04 -27.79
CA ASN A 81 -12.75 21.45 -29.03
C ASN A 81 -14.04 22.15 -28.56
N GLU A 82 -14.05 23.49 -28.52
CA GLU A 82 -15.26 24.29 -28.29
C GLU A 82 -16.26 23.96 -29.39
N VAL A 83 -17.15 23.00 -29.15
CA VAL A 83 -18.37 22.87 -29.95
C VAL A 83 -19.19 24.12 -29.58
N PRO A 84 -19.54 25.00 -30.55
CA PRO A 84 -20.37 26.16 -30.28
C PRO A 84 -21.64 25.72 -29.54
N SER A 85 -22.01 26.51 -28.53
CA SER A 85 -23.01 26.31 -27.46
C SER A 85 -24.45 25.98 -27.89
N ASN A 86 -24.65 25.00 -28.78
CA ASN A 86 -25.97 24.66 -29.33
C ASN A 86 -26.26 23.14 -29.31
N ASN A 87 -25.42 22.33 -28.67
CA ASN A 87 -25.66 20.89 -28.52
C ASN A 87 -25.88 20.52 -27.03
N PRO A 88 -27.08 20.09 -26.60
CA PRO A 88 -27.40 19.81 -25.20
C PRO A 88 -26.68 18.59 -24.57
N GLY A 89 -25.63 18.06 -25.20
CA GLY A 89 -24.86 16.90 -24.73
C GLY A 89 -23.34 17.00 -24.99
N GLY A 90 -22.78 18.19 -25.22
CA GLY A 90 -21.36 18.39 -25.53
C GLY A 90 -20.44 18.25 -24.31
N VAL A 91 -19.58 17.23 -24.29
CA VAL A 91 -18.78 16.73 -23.14
C VAL A 91 -17.32 17.24 -23.10
N ASN A 92 -17.05 18.55 -23.21
CA ASN A 92 -15.66 19.08 -23.22
C ASN A 92 -15.48 20.34 -22.34
N TYR A 93 -15.89 20.32 -21.07
CA TYR A 93 -15.70 21.46 -20.15
C TYR A 93 -14.48 21.25 -19.22
N ALA A 94 -13.78 22.34 -18.86
CA ALA A 94 -12.81 22.42 -17.75
C ALA A 94 -11.47 21.65 -17.87
N ASN A 95 -10.89 21.52 -19.07
CA ASN A 95 -9.52 21.02 -19.19
C ASN A 95 -8.48 22.15 -19.04
N VAL A 96 -7.42 21.92 -18.27
CA VAL A 96 -6.20 22.73 -18.24
C VAL A 96 -5.09 21.91 -18.86
N ALA A 97 -4.50 22.36 -19.96
CA ALA A 97 -3.33 21.69 -20.53
C ALA A 97 -2.25 22.73 -20.82
N VAL A 98 -1.05 22.51 -20.28
CA VAL A 98 0.10 23.40 -20.31
C VAL A 98 1.35 22.59 -20.60
N GLY A 99 2.12 23.00 -21.59
CA GLY A 99 3.32 22.29 -22.00
C GLY A 99 3.10 21.43 -23.23
N LEU A 100 4.22 20.97 -23.75
CA LEU A 100 4.33 20.59 -25.13
C LEU A 100 3.73 19.22 -25.42
N GLY A 101 2.86 19.09 -26.42
CA GLY A 101 2.17 17.83 -26.69
C GLY A 101 1.15 17.44 -25.61
N SER A 102 0.89 18.32 -24.64
CA SER A 102 -0.08 18.07 -23.57
C SER A 102 -1.50 18.00 -24.13
N MET A 103 -2.20 16.89 -23.89
CA MET A 103 -3.58 16.64 -24.36
C MET A 103 -3.83 16.81 -25.88
N SER A 104 -2.82 16.61 -26.74
CA SER A 104 -2.96 16.87 -28.18
C SER A 104 -3.95 15.95 -28.93
N SER A 105 -4.28 14.78 -28.36
CA SER A 105 -5.20 13.81 -28.97
C SER A 105 -6.61 13.81 -28.36
N ASN A 106 -6.93 14.74 -27.45
CA ASN A 106 -8.21 14.75 -26.75
C ASN A 106 -9.37 15.06 -27.68
N THR A 107 -10.37 14.17 -27.73
CA THR A 107 -11.57 14.32 -28.55
C THR A 107 -12.80 14.69 -27.71
N THR A 108 -13.09 13.93 -26.65
CA THR A 108 -14.28 14.12 -25.79
C THR A 108 -13.97 14.04 -24.29
N GLY A 109 -12.70 13.98 -23.89
CA GLY A 109 -12.31 13.98 -22.48
C GLY A 109 -12.43 15.37 -21.85
N TYR A 110 -12.85 15.44 -20.58
CA TYR A 110 -13.14 16.67 -19.86
C TYR A 110 -12.62 16.66 -18.42
N ALA A 111 -12.56 17.84 -17.80
CA ALA A 111 -12.10 18.06 -16.43
C ALA A 111 -10.69 17.50 -16.09
N ASN A 112 -9.77 17.51 -17.05
CA ASN A 112 -8.37 17.10 -16.85
C ASN A 112 -7.45 18.29 -16.57
N THR A 113 -6.45 18.11 -15.72
CA THR A 113 -5.31 19.02 -15.57
C THR A 113 -4.05 18.33 -16.08
N ALA A 114 -3.35 18.93 -17.03
CA ALA A 114 -2.18 18.37 -17.69
C ALA A 114 -1.08 19.45 -17.74
N LEU A 115 0.02 19.26 -17.03
CA LEU A 115 1.11 20.24 -16.96
C LEU A 115 2.46 19.55 -17.19
N GLY A 116 3.08 19.74 -18.35
CA GLY A 116 4.39 19.17 -18.69
C GLY A 116 4.57 18.86 -20.17
N TYR A 117 5.75 18.33 -20.50
CA TYR A 117 6.04 17.79 -21.83
C TYR A 117 5.39 16.41 -21.98
N ASN A 118 4.61 16.20 -23.04
CA ASN A 118 3.90 14.97 -23.38
C ASN A 118 2.99 14.41 -22.27
N THR A 119 2.36 15.29 -21.51
CA THR A 119 1.42 14.92 -20.46
C THR A 119 0.04 14.59 -21.07
N LEU A 120 -0.53 13.42 -20.79
CA LEU A 120 -1.84 13.00 -21.34
C LEU A 120 -1.95 13.07 -22.89
N THR A 121 -0.83 12.94 -23.61
CA THR A 121 -0.77 13.15 -25.08
C THR A 121 -1.70 12.24 -25.87
N ASN A 122 -1.87 10.99 -25.44
CA ASN A 122 -2.72 10.01 -26.13
C ASN A 122 -4.15 9.95 -25.60
N SER A 123 -4.52 10.77 -24.62
CA SER A 123 -5.86 10.74 -24.03
C SER A 123 -6.87 11.20 -25.06
N THR A 124 -7.87 10.37 -25.37
CA THR A 124 -8.94 10.69 -26.33
C THR A 124 -10.24 11.01 -25.60
N THR A 125 -10.66 10.15 -24.67
CA THR A 125 -11.93 10.27 -23.94
C THR A 125 -11.78 10.27 -22.42
N GLY A 126 -10.54 10.23 -21.90
CA GLY A 126 -10.27 10.21 -20.46
C GLY A 126 -10.73 11.46 -19.73
N THR A 127 -11.21 11.31 -18.49
CA THR A 127 -11.84 12.39 -17.71
C THR A 127 -11.28 12.49 -16.30
N LEU A 128 -11.35 13.69 -15.70
CA LEU A 128 -11.04 13.89 -14.27
C LEU A 128 -9.61 13.46 -13.86
N ASN A 129 -8.64 13.57 -14.76
CA ASN A 129 -7.24 13.24 -14.46
C ASN A 129 -6.42 14.48 -14.10
N THR A 130 -5.51 14.37 -13.13
CA THR A 130 -4.49 15.38 -12.83
C THR A 130 -3.12 14.81 -13.13
N ALA A 131 -2.48 15.28 -14.19
CA ALA A 131 -1.16 14.86 -14.63
C ALA A 131 -0.19 16.05 -14.64
N LEU A 132 0.94 15.92 -13.94
CA LEU A 132 1.99 16.93 -13.79
C LEU A 132 3.35 16.26 -13.98
N GLY A 133 4.15 16.75 -14.92
CA GLY A 133 5.49 16.26 -15.19
C GLY A 133 5.66 15.67 -16.59
N ILE A 134 6.93 15.52 -16.99
CA ILE A 134 7.32 15.01 -18.31
C ILE A 134 6.80 13.59 -18.48
N ASN A 135 6.07 13.32 -19.56
CA ASN A 135 5.44 12.03 -19.90
C ASN A 135 4.49 11.48 -18.80
N SER A 136 3.99 12.32 -17.89
CA SER A 136 2.99 11.88 -16.92
C SER A 136 1.71 11.47 -17.64
N MET A 137 1.24 10.23 -17.41
CA MET A 137 0.09 9.62 -18.13
C MET A 137 0.18 9.68 -19.68
N GLN A 138 1.39 9.63 -20.26
CA GLN A 138 1.59 9.80 -21.71
C GLN A 138 0.74 8.84 -22.57
N PHE A 139 0.64 7.56 -22.18
CA PHE A 139 -0.06 6.54 -22.95
C PHE A 139 -1.53 6.33 -22.55
N ALA A 140 -2.06 7.13 -21.60
CA ALA A 140 -3.46 7.04 -21.21
C ALA A 140 -4.37 7.37 -22.39
N VAL A 141 -5.36 6.53 -22.68
CA VAL A 141 -6.33 6.72 -23.78
C VAL A 141 -7.74 7.00 -23.21
N THR A 142 -8.25 6.11 -22.37
CA THR A 142 -9.60 6.18 -21.77
C THR A 142 -9.58 6.18 -20.24
N ALA A 143 -8.44 6.47 -19.62
CA ALA A 143 -8.25 6.47 -18.18
C ALA A 143 -9.01 7.63 -17.49
N ASN A 144 -9.58 7.38 -16.31
CA ASN A 144 -10.40 8.35 -15.58
C ASN A 144 -9.99 8.49 -14.11
N ASN A 145 -10.19 9.66 -13.51
CA ASN A 145 -10.04 9.86 -12.06
C ASN A 145 -8.65 9.50 -11.51
N ASN A 146 -7.58 9.78 -12.26
CA ASN A 146 -6.22 9.48 -11.82
C ASN A 146 -5.43 10.74 -11.43
N VAL A 147 -4.51 10.59 -10.49
CA VAL A 147 -3.51 11.61 -10.14
C VAL A 147 -2.13 11.08 -10.49
N ALA A 148 -1.35 11.83 -11.26
CA ALA A 148 -0.04 11.45 -11.73
C ALA A 148 0.93 12.65 -11.66
N VAL A 149 1.75 12.73 -10.62
CA VAL A 149 2.68 13.85 -10.39
C VAL A 149 4.12 13.36 -10.37
N GLY A 150 4.87 13.61 -11.44
CA GLY A 150 6.27 13.21 -11.57
C GLY A 150 6.65 12.90 -13.02
N GLY A 151 7.96 12.79 -13.27
CA GLY A 151 8.44 12.36 -14.57
C GLY A 151 8.08 10.90 -14.84
N ASN A 152 7.34 10.64 -15.91
CA ASN A 152 6.82 9.33 -16.30
C ASN A 152 5.91 8.66 -15.25
N SER A 153 5.32 9.42 -14.31
CA SER A 153 4.36 8.85 -13.37
C SER A 153 3.12 8.37 -14.12
N LEU A 154 2.64 7.16 -13.81
CA LEU A 154 1.47 6.56 -14.45
C LEU A 154 1.58 6.49 -16.00
N GLY A 155 2.79 6.51 -16.54
CA GLY A 155 3.03 6.81 -17.96
C GLY A 155 2.48 5.80 -18.96
N GLY A 156 2.32 4.53 -18.56
CA GLY A 156 2.01 3.37 -19.40
C GLY A 156 0.62 2.77 -19.21
N ILE A 157 -0.27 3.45 -18.46
CA ILE A 157 -1.67 3.02 -18.39
C ILE A 157 -2.37 3.36 -19.71
N VAL A 158 -3.24 2.48 -20.21
CA VAL A 158 -4.08 2.74 -21.40
C VAL A 158 -5.52 3.05 -20.96
N SER A 159 -6.07 2.16 -20.13
CA SER A 159 -7.30 2.31 -19.36
C SER A 159 -7.01 2.04 -17.88
N GLY A 160 -7.74 2.69 -16.97
CA GLY A 160 -7.49 2.59 -15.54
C GLY A 160 -8.13 3.74 -14.76
N GLU A 161 -8.52 3.47 -13.52
CA GLU A 161 -9.30 4.40 -12.72
C GLU A 161 -8.85 4.48 -11.25
N PHE A 162 -9.02 5.66 -10.65
CA PHE A 162 -8.77 5.87 -9.22
C PHE A 162 -7.33 5.58 -8.78
N ASN A 163 -6.34 5.75 -9.66
CA ASN A 163 -4.93 5.57 -9.30
C ASN A 163 -4.30 6.90 -8.89
N THR A 164 -3.45 6.87 -7.86
CA THR A 164 -2.60 7.99 -7.43
C THR A 164 -1.14 7.60 -7.57
N ALA A 165 -0.39 8.24 -8.45
CA ALA A 165 1.02 8.01 -8.69
C ALA A 165 1.80 9.33 -8.52
N ILE A 166 2.63 9.43 -7.49
CA ILE A 166 3.40 10.65 -7.21
C ILE A 166 4.87 10.26 -7.05
N GLY A 167 5.75 10.75 -7.92
CA GLY A 167 7.17 10.44 -7.92
C GLY A 167 7.70 10.10 -9.31
N TYR A 168 9.02 10.13 -9.47
CA TYR A 168 9.67 9.74 -10.72
C TYR A 168 9.40 8.26 -11.00
N GLN A 169 8.74 7.97 -12.13
CA GLN A 169 8.35 6.63 -12.57
C GLN A 169 7.44 5.86 -11.59
N ALA A 170 6.72 6.54 -10.70
CA ALA A 170 5.69 5.88 -9.88
C ALA A 170 4.61 5.27 -10.79
N LEU A 171 4.30 3.99 -10.61
CA LEU A 171 3.30 3.24 -11.38
C LEU A 171 3.46 3.37 -12.91
N ARG A 172 4.70 3.44 -13.42
CA ARG A 172 4.96 3.81 -14.82
C ARG A 172 4.42 2.81 -15.83
N ALA A 173 4.52 1.50 -15.63
CA ALA A 173 4.29 0.43 -16.61
C ALA A 173 5.04 0.64 -17.97
N TRP A 174 5.74 -0.37 -18.48
CA TRP A 174 6.51 -0.21 -19.72
C TRP A 174 5.73 -0.71 -20.94
N GLY A 175 5.50 0.18 -21.91
CA GLY A 175 4.77 -0.10 -23.14
C GLY A 175 3.25 0.14 -23.00
N SER A 176 2.55 0.28 -24.12
CA SER A 176 1.08 0.36 -24.18
C SER A 176 0.46 -1.03 -23.93
N VAL A 177 0.82 -1.67 -22.82
CA VAL A 177 0.63 -3.11 -22.58
C VAL A 177 -0.47 -3.42 -21.57
N SER A 178 -1.07 -2.43 -20.92
CA SER A 178 -2.15 -2.70 -19.97
C SER A 178 -3.48 -2.68 -20.71
N SER A 179 -3.83 -3.83 -21.30
CA SER A 179 -5.21 -4.13 -21.73
C SER A 179 -6.15 -4.38 -20.56
N VAL A 180 -5.61 -4.49 -19.34
CA VAL A 180 -6.36 -4.66 -18.10
C VAL A 180 -6.39 -3.32 -17.35
N PRO A 181 -7.57 -2.74 -17.06
CA PRO A 181 -7.65 -1.52 -16.28
C PRO A 181 -7.00 -1.70 -14.90
N LEU A 182 -6.01 -0.87 -14.58
CA LEU A 182 -5.48 -0.76 -13.22
C LEU A 182 -6.43 0.11 -12.39
N ILE A 183 -6.85 -0.39 -11.23
CA ILE A 183 -7.87 0.29 -10.39
C ILE A 183 -7.38 0.46 -8.96
N GLY A 184 -7.52 1.68 -8.43
CA GLY A 184 -7.39 1.94 -6.99
C GLY A 184 -5.97 1.81 -6.44
N ASN A 185 -4.93 1.96 -7.27
CA ASN A 185 -3.54 1.85 -6.80
C ASN A 185 -3.00 3.21 -6.33
N THR A 186 -2.33 3.23 -5.17
CA THR A 186 -1.58 4.37 -4.65
C THR A 186 -0.08 4.05 -4.69
N ALA A 187 0.69 4.82 -5.44
CA ALA A 187 2.15 4.72 -5.54
C ALA A 187 2.77 6.09 -5.27
N LEU A 188 3.42 6.27 -4.13
CA LEU A 188 4.08 7.52 -3.73
C LEU A 188 5.57 7.27 -3.52
N GLY A 189 6.42 7.91 -4.31
CA GLY A 189 7.86 7.82 -4.27
C GLY A 189 8.47 7.30 -5.58
N THR A 190 9.79 7.39 -5.69
CA THR A 190 10.49 7.03 -6.93
C THR A 190 10.40 5.53 -7.19
N ALA A 191 9.93 5.19 -8.40
CA ALA A 191 9.76 3.82 -8.87
C ALA A 191 8.93 2.90 -7.94
N ALA A 192 8.05 3.48 -7.12
CA ALA A 192 7.02 2.75 -6.41
C ALA A 192 6.09 2.06 -7.42
N LEU A 193 5.93 0.74 -7.32
CA LEU A 193 5.03 -0.07 -8.14
C LEU A 193 5.31 0.07 -9.66
N LEU A 194 6.58 0.27 -10.03
CA LEU A 194 7.03 0.73 -11.35
C LEU A 194 6.49 -0.07 -12.55
N ARG A 195 6.40 -1.40 -12.42
CA ARG A 195 6.15 -2.30 -13.56
C ARG A 195 4.79 -3.01 -13.52
N LEU A 196 3.85 -2.55 -12.68
CA LEU A 196 2.56 -3.20 -12.56
C LEU A 196 1.80 -3.15 -13.89
N THR A 197 1.43 -4.32 -14.40
CA THR A 197 0.67 -4.48 -15.65
C THR A 197 -0.73 -5.02 -15.43
N ASN A 198 -0.97 -5.68 -14.27
CA ASN A 198 -2.27 -6.19 -13.84
C ASN A 198 -2.34 -6.13 -12.31
N GLY A 199 -3.33 -5.47 -11.74
CA GLY A 199 -3.42 -5.42 -10.29
C GLY A 199 -4.15 -4.22 -9.73
N ASN A 200 -4.86 -4.44 -8.63
CA ASN A 200 -5.74 -3.44 -8.03
C ASN A 200 -5.48 -3.26 -6.53
N ASN A 201 -5.86 -2.09 -6.02
CA ASN A 201 -5.90 -1.78 -4.59
C ASN A 201 -4.53 -1.93 -3.87
N ASN A 202 -3.42 -1.68 -4.56
CA ASN A 202 -2.10 -1.68 -3.93
C ASN A 202 -1.77 -0.29 -3.40
N THR A 203 -1.17 -0.22 -2.20
CA THR A 203 -0.67 1.02 -1.59
C THR A 203 0.83 0.88 -1.35
N VAL A 204 1.65 1.60 -2.12
CA VAL A 204 3.12 1.56 -2.06
C VAL A 204 3.66 2.96 -1.83
N LEU A 205 4.30 3.18 -0.69
CA LEU A 205 4.90 4.44 -0.28
C LEU A 205 6.41 4.25 -0.06
N GLY A 206 7.23 5.06 -0.73
CA GLY A 206 8.67 5.10 -0.63
C GLY A 206 9.39 4.74 -1.93
N TYR A 207 10.61 4.22 -1.82
CA TYR A 207 11.54 4.04 -2.96
C TYR A 207 11.58 2.58 -3.39
N ASN A 208 11.42 2.28 -4.68
CA ASN A 208 11.55 0.92 -5.24
C ASN A 208 10.67 -0.17 -4.60
N GLY A 209 9.60 0.19 -3.88
CA GLY A 209 8.63 -0.80 -3.39
C GLY A 209 7.96 -1.49 -4.58
N PHE A 210 7.93 -2.82 -4.60
CA PHE A 210 7.30 -3.59 -5.70
C PHE A 210 7.81 -3.22 -7.11
N LEU A 211 9.11 -2.94 -7.21
CA LEU A 211 9.77 -2.40 -8.42
C LEU A 211 9.50 -3.21 -9.71
N ASN A 212 9.73 -4.52 -9.68
CA ASN A 212 9.59 -5.43 -10.82
C ASN A 212 8.31 -6.28 -10.75
N THR A 213 7.31 -5.82 -10.01
CA THR A 213 6.04 -6.52 -9.87
C THR A 213 5.16 -6.27 -11.10
N LEU A 214 4.79 -7.35 -11.79
CA LEU A 214 3.88 -7.33 -12.94
C LEU A 214 2.43 -7.55 -12.53
N THR A 215 2.20 -8.41 -11.52
CA THR A 215 0.89 -8.73 -10.97
C THR A 215 0.87 -8.59 -9.45
N ALA A 216 -0.05 -7.79 -8.90
CA ALA A 216 -0.22 -7.62 -7.46
C ALA A 216 -1.61 -7.09 -7.08
N ASN A 217 -2.18 -7.57 -5.98
CA ASN A 217 -3.47 -7.08 -5.47
C ASN A 217 -3.47 -6.88 -3.96
N ASN A 218 -4.12 -5.82 -3.48
CA ASN A 218 -4.40 -5.59 -2.06
C ASN A 218 -3.13 -5.58 -1.17
N ASN A 219 -1.98 -5.13 -1.70
CA ASN A 219 -0.74 -5.06 -0.93
C ASN A 219 -0.55 -3.68 -0.30
N ILE A 220 0.07 -3.64 0.88
CA ILE A 220 0.55 -2.43 1.53
C ILE A 220 2.07 -2.52 1.64
N SER A 221 2.77 -1.50 1.17
CA SER A 221 4.23 -1.38 1.24
C SER A 221 4.62 0.02 1.66
N VAL A 222 5.41 0.14 2.72
CA VAL A 222 5.89 1.43 3.21
C VAL A 222 7.39 1.34 3.52
N GLY A 223 8.19 2.17 2.85
CA GLY A 223 9.61 2.34 3.12
C GLY A 223 10.51 2.13 1.89
N TYR A 224 11.68 1.53 2.10
CA TYR A 224 12.73 1.46 1.07
C TYR A 224 12.90 0.04 0.54
N ASN A 225 12.75 -0.13 -0.77
CA ASN A 225 13.10 -1.32 -1.54
C ASN A 225 12.47 -2.61 -1.00
N ASN A 226 11.20 -2.53 -0.56
CA ASN A 226 10.45 -3.68 -0.08
C ASN A 226 9.86 -4.47 -1.26
N ALA A 227 10.01 -5.79 -1.22
CA ALA A 227 9.45 -6.73 -2.18
C ALA A 227 9.72 -6.39 -3.66
N PRO A 228 10.96 -6.02 -4.06
CA PRO A 228 11.24 -5.47 -5.39
C PRO A 228 10.96 -6.46 -6.52
N ASN A 229 10.88 -7.76 -6.25
CA ASN A 229 10.65 -8.80 -7.26
C ASN A 229 9.40 -9.66 -6.97
N ALA A 230 8.53 -9.24 -6.05
CA ALA A 230 7.33 -9.99 -5.73
C ALA A 230 6.36 -9.98 -6.92
N ASN A 231 5.96 -11.15 -7.42
CA ASN A 231 4.99 -11.27 -8.51
C ASN A 231 3.82 -12.14 -8.05
N ASN A 232 2.63 -11.91 -8.61
CA ASN A 232 1.38 -12.51 -8.12
C ASN A 232 1.18 -12.28 -6.61
N ALA A 233 1.65 -11.13 -6.11
CA ALA A 233 1.63 -10.82 -4.69
C ALA A 233 0.22 -10.40 -4.26
N SER A 234 -0.32 -11.00 -3.19
CA SER A 234 -1.67 -10.68 -2.73
C SER A 234 -1.77 -10.49 -1.22
N GLY A 235 -2.38 -9.39 -0.77
CA GLY A 235 -2.75 -9.22 0.64
C GLY A 235 -1.56 -9.08 1.59
N ASN A 236 -0.39 -8.68 1.10
CA ASN A 236 0.81 -8.57 1.91
C ASN A 236 0.95 -7.19 2.55
N ILE A 237 1.56 -7.12 3.73
CA ILE A 237 1.88 -5.88 4.44
C ILE A 237 3.39 -5.85 4.73
N TYR A 238 4.10 -4.94 4.08
CA TYR A 238 5.55 -4.78 4.23
C TYR A 238 5.89 -3.35 4.67
N ILE A 239 6.43 -3.19 5.88
CA ILE A 239 6.76 -1.88 6.45
C ILE A 239 8.21 -1.92 6.93
N GLY A 240 9.10 -1.16 6.28
CA GLY A 240 10.52 -1.15 6.65
C GLY A 240 11.47 -0.95 5.46
N ASN A 241 12.63 -1.56 5.56
CA ASN A 241 13.75 -1.38 4.62
C ASN A 241 14.25 -2.74 4.13
N ASN A 242 14.40 -2.89 2.81
CA ASN A 242 14.90 -4.09 2.13
C ASN A 242 14.19 -5.38 2.56
N ILE A 243 12.86 -5.32 2.77
CA ILE A 243 12.09 -6.51 3.09
C ILE A 243 12.02 -7.41 1.85
N LEU A 244 12.48 -8.64 2.02
CA LEU A 244 12.35 -9.70 1.02
C LEU A 244 11.18 -10.61 1.42
N PRO A 245 10.21 -10.83 0.54
CA PRO A 245 9.18 -11.85 0.74
C PRO A 245 9.79 -13.22 0.97
N TYR A 246 9.13 -14.06 1.77
CA TYR A 246 9.59 -15.42 1.99
C TYR A 246 9.36 -16.31 0.75
N ALA A 247 8.25 -16.09 0.03
CA ALA A 247 7.92 -16.79 -1.21
C ALA A 247 8.07 -15.90 -2.44
N SER A 248 8.26 -16.52 -3.62
CA SER A 248 8.27 -15.80 -4.90
C SER A 248 6.90 -15.24 -5.30
N GLN A 249 5.82 -15.80 -4.73
CA GLN A 249 4.43 -15.35 -4.86
C GLN A 249 3.82 -15.16 -3.47
N PRO A 250 4.17 -14.08 -2.77
CA PRO A 250 3.76 -13.90 -1.39
C PRO A 250 2.26 -13.65 -1.28
N THR A 251 1.63 -14.31 -0.31
CA THR A 251 0.20 -14.19 -0.04
C THR A 251 -0.06 -14.09 1.45
N ASN A 252 -0.81 -13.07 1.88
CA ASN A 252 -1.14 -12.81 3.29
C ASN A 252 0.09 -12.80 4.22
N GLU A 253 1.23 -12.31 3.72
CA GLU A 253 2.43 -12.11 4.54
C GLU A 253 2.39 -10.77 5.26
N LEU A 254 2.83 -10.76 6.51
CA LEU A 254 3.15 -9.55 7.27
C LEU A 254 4.66 -9.51 7.49
N ASN A 255 5.31 -8.39 7.24
CA ASN A 255 6.67 -8.13 7.71
C ASN A 255 6.82 -6.65 8.05
N ILE A 256 7.09 -6.37 9.32
CA ILE A 256 7.39 -5.05 9.84
C ILE A 256 8.82 -5.07 10.39
N GLY A 257 9.73 -4.41 9.67
CA GLY A 257 11.13 -4.25 10.06
C GLY A 257 11.93 -5.54 10.23
N ASN A 258 11.46 -6.67 9.69
CA ASN A 258 11.97 -8.02 9.96
C ASN A 258 11.90 -8.45 11.45
N TRP A 259 11.11 -7.73 12.26
CA TRP A 259 10.94 -8.00 13.69
C TRP A 259 9.57 -8.55 14.03
N ILE A 260 8.55 -8.11 13.30
CA ILE A 260 7.21 -8.67 13.40
C ILE A 260 6.89 -9.25 12.04
N VAL A 261 6.77 -10.57 11.99
CA VAL A 261 6.45 -11.30 10.77
C VAL A 261 5.13 -12.03 10.95
N GLY A 262 4.45 -12.32 9.86
CA GLY A 262 3.22 -13.06 9.91
C GLY A 262 2.94 -13.79 8.61
N ASN A 263 2.20 -14.89 8.74
CA ASN A 263 1.79 -15.71 7.61
C ASN A 263 0.40 -16.28 7.89
N ASN A 264 -0.60 -15.87 7.10
CA ASN A 264 -1.98 -16.34 7.18
C ASN A 264 -2.53 -16.49 8.62
N GLY A 265 -2.55 -15.37 9.35
CA GLY A 265 -3.10 -15.32 10.72
C GLY A 265 -2.18 -15.82 11.83
N THR A 266 -0.95 -16.24 11.52
CA THR A 266 0.12 -16.49 12.50
C THR A 266 1.01 -15.26 12.62
N ILE A 267 1.43 -14.91 13.83
CA ILE A 267 2.36 -13.81 14.12
C ILE A 267 3.62 -14.35 14.77
N GLY A 268 4.77 -13.82 14.37
CA GLY A 268 6.06 -14.03 14.98
C GLY A 268 6.67 -12.72 15.44
N ILE A 269 7.27 -12.73 16.63
CA ILE A 269 8.08 -11.62 17.14
C ILE A 269 9.52 -12.12 17.28
N GLY A 270 10.44 -11.41 16.62
CA GLY A 270 11.86 -11.74 16.52
C GLY A 270 12.29 -12.05 15.07
N GLU A 271 13.57 -12.39 14.92
CA GLU A 271 14.15 -12.69 13.61
C GLU A 271 13.96 -14.16 13.25
N PHE A 272 13.18 -14.43 12.19
CA PHE A 272 12.90 -15.77 11.68
C PHE A 272 13.55 -15.98 10.31
N THR A 273 14.36 -17.03 10.19
CA THR A 273 15.02 -17.43 8.93
C THR A 273 14.10 -18.23 8.00
N ASN A 274 13.02 -18.80 8.54
CA ASN A 274 12.03 -19.58 7.80
C ASN A 274 10.68 -18.87 7.88
N GLN A 275 9.83 -19.10 6.88
CA GLN A 275 8.46 -18.64 6.91
C GLN A 275 7.72 -19.29 8.09
N LEU A 276 6.93 -18.51 8.82
CA LEU A 276 6.06 -19.05 9.85
C LEU A 276 5.01 -20.01 9.27
N PRO A 277 4.53 -20.98 10.04
CA PRO A 277 3.46 -21.85 9.58
C PRO A 277 2.18 -21.07 9.29
N ALA A 278 1.60 -21.30 8.11
CA ALA A 278 0.29 -20.77 7.75
C ALA A 278 -0.76 -21.33 8.72
N ASP A 279 -1.65 -20.47 9.21
CA ASP A 279 -2.70 -20.81 10.16
C ASP A 279 -2.26 -21.37 11.52
N GLY A 280 -0.95 -21.46 11.76
CA GLY A 280 -0.35 -21.76 13.05
C GLY A 280 0.04 -23.22 13.26
N TYR A 281 -0.12 -24.08 12.25
CA TYR A 281 0.24 -25.51 12.37
C TYR A 281 1.75 -25.70 12.35
N ALA A 282 2.36 -25.79 13.53
CA ALA A 282 3.78 -26.01 13.68
C ALA A 282 4.20 -27.45 13.30
N ALA A 283 5.51 -27.69 13.22
CA ALA A 283 6.08 -28.97 12.79
C ALA A 283 5.78 -30.13 13.76
N ASP A 284 5.44 -29.82 15.01
CA ASP A 284 4.97 -30.76 16.03
C ASP A 284 3.49 -31.18 15.83
N GLY A 285 2.79 -30.59 14.87
CA GLY A 285 1.36 -30.78 14.62
C GLY A 285 0.44 -29.92 15.51
N GLY A 286 1.02 -29.14 16.44
CA GLY A 286 0.32 -28.20 17.30
C GLY A 286 -0.10 -26.94 16.54
N LYS A 287 -1.14 -26.26 17.03
CA LYS A 287 -1.65 -25.03 16.42
C LYS A 287 -1.37 -23.82 17.31
N TYR A 288 -0.38 -23.02 16.94
CA TYR A 288 0.04 -21.83 17.65
C TYR A 288 -0.12 -20.58 16.79
N LYS A 289 -0.72 -19.52 17.33
CA LYS A 289 -0.92 -18.26 16.60
C LYS A 289 0.16 -17.21 16.87
N LEU A 290 0.95 -17.37 17.93
CA LEU A 290 2.02 -16.45 18.32
C LEU A 290 3.32 -17.23 18.56
N PHE A 291 4.35 -16.89 17.81
CA PHE A 291 5.71 -17.39 17.97
C PHE A 291 6.58 -16.24 18.51
N VAL A 292 7.32 -16.46 19.60
CA VAL A 292 8.22 -15.43 20.15
C VAL A 292 9.60 -16.03 20.30
N LYS A 293 10.57 -15.49 19.55
CA LYS A 293 11.98 -15.87 19.67
C LYS A 293 12.59 -15.16 20.88
N ASP A 294 13.50 -15.84 21.58
CA ASP A 294 14.19 -15.37 22.80
C ASP A 294 13.30 -15.14 24.03
N GLY A 295 12.03 -15.58 23.98
CA GLY A 295 11.14 -15.69 25.13
C GLY A 295 10.30 -14.44 25.43
N ILE A 296 9.52 -14.52 26.52
CA ILE A 296 8.59 -13.48 26.96
C ILE A 296 8.91 -13.10 28.41
N LYS A 297 9.25 -11.84 28.67
CA LYS A 297 9.33 -11.28 30.03
C LYS A 297 8.08 -10.46 30.30
N THR A 298 7.30 -10.86 31.31
CA THR A 298 6.05 -10.19 31.69
C THR A 298 5.91 -10.16 33.20
N GLU A 299 5.23 -9.15 33.74
CA GLU A 299 4.90 -9.06 35.18
C GLU A 299 3.78 -10.05 35.56
N LYS A 300 2.92 -10.41 34.61
CA LYS A 300 1.78 -11.31 34.86
C LYS A 300 1.38 -12.04 33.59
N VAL A 301 1.02 -13.32 33.76
CA VAL A 301 0.39 -14.14 32.72
C VAL A 301 -0.83 -14.84 33.33
N LYS A 302 -1.94 -14.85 32.61
CA LYS A 302 -3.13 -15.63 32.94
C LYS A 302 -3.39 -16.58 31.78
N VAL A 303 -3.50 -17.87 32.08
CA VAL A 303 -3.80 -18.91 31.10
C VAL A 303 -5.22 -19.40 31.36
N ASP A 304 -6.10 -19.22 30.38
CA ASP A 304 -7.47 -19.69 30.51
C ASP A 304 -7.54 -21.21 30.40
N ILE A 305 -8.47 -21.79 31.15
CA ILE A 305 -8.73 -23.23 31.15
C ILE A 305 -10.07 -23.42 30.42
N ALA A 306 -10.04 -24.14 29.30
CA ALA A 306 -11.28 -24.57 28.65
C ALA A 306 -12.06 -25.44 29.65
N ALA A 307 -13.30 -25.06 29.93
CA ALA A 307 -14.10 -25.46 31.09
C ALA A 307 -14.34 -26.98 31.31
N ASN A 308 -13.87 -27.85 30.42
CA ASN A 308 -14.19 -29.28 30.43
C ASN A 308 -13.05 -30.19 30.92
N ASN A 309 -11.81 -29.70 31.10
CA ASN A 309 -10.66 -30.59 31.38
C ASN A 309 -9.88 -30.22 32.65
N GLY A 310 -10.33 -30.77 33.77
CA GLY A 310 -9.41 -31.39 34.73
C GLY A 310 -8.51 -30.44 35.50
N TRP A 311 -9.10 -29.66 36.42
CA TRP A 311 -8.36 -29.28 37.62
C TRP A 311 -8.07 -30.56 38.44
N ALA A 312 -6.92 -30.66 39.09
CA ALA A 312 -6.40 -31.92 39.62
C ALA A 312 -7.21 -32.54 40.77
N ASP A 313 -8.22 -31.85 41.30
CA ASP A 313 -9.01 -32.23 42.48
C ASP A 313 -9.56 -33.67 42.49
N TYR A 314 -9.69 -34.31 41.32
CA TYR A 314 -10.09 -35.72 41.18
C TYR A 314 -9.15 -36.71 41.91
N VAL A 315 -7.91 -36.33 42.23
CA VAL A 315 -6.97 -37.17 43.01
C VAL A 315 -7.53 -37.50 44.40
N PHE A 316 -8.43 -36.67 44.94
CA PHE A 316 -9.06 -36.88 46.24
C PHE A 316 -10.38 -37.67 46.17
N GLU A 317 -10.81 -38.11 44.99
CA GLU A 317 -12.01 -38.94 44.84
C GLU A 317 -11.78 -40.34 45.44
N LYS A 318 -12.86 -40.96 45.95
CA LYS A 318 -12.77 -42.21 46.72
C LYS A 318 -12.27 -43.41 45.91
N ASP A 319 -12.45 -43.36 44.59
CA ASP A 319 -12.08 -44.37 43.62
C ASP A 319 -10.74 -44.08 42.92
N TYR A 320 -10.05 -42.99 43.32
CA TYR A 320 -8.72 -42.68 42.80
C TYR A 320 -7.72 -43.79 43.14
N LYS A 321 -7.09 -44.36 42.10
CA LYS A 321 -6.12 -45.45 42.23
C LYS A 321 -4.72 -44.88 42.44
N LEU A 322 -4.37 -44.60 43.69
CA LEU A 322 -3.02 -44.18 44.06
C LEU A 322 -2.03 -45.34 43.84
N MET A 323 -0.98 -45.09 43.04
CA MET A 323 0.11 -46.06 42.83
C MET A 323 0.90 -46.23 44.13
N SER A 324 1.21 -47.47 44.53
CA SER A 324 2.03 -47.70 45.74
C SER A 324 3.46 -47.19 45.56
N LEU A 325 4.10 -46.74 46.66
CA LEU A 325 5.49 -46.25 46.62
C LEU A 325 6.48 -47.27 46.03
N ASN A 326 6.31 -48.56 46.31
CA ASN A 326 7.16 -49.62 45.74
C ASN A 326 7.03 -49.68 44.21
N ASN A 327 5.83 -49.47 43.66
CA ASN A 327 5.61 -49.44 42.21
C ASN A 327 6.14 -48.16 41.58
N VAL A 328 6.01 -47.02 42.27
CA VAL A 328 6.61 -45.75 41.85
C VAL A 328 8.14 -45.87 41.81
N GLU A 329 8.76 -46.42 42.85
CA GLU A 329 10.21 -46.67 42.91
C GLU A 329 10.66 -47.58 41.76
N LYS A 330 9.95 -48.68 41.52
CA LYS A 330 10.24 -49.58 40.40
C LYS A 330 10.17 -48.83 39.06
N PHE A 331 9.14 -48.02 38.85
CA PHE A 331 8.99 -47.22 37.63
C PHE A 331 10.16 -46.25 37.43
N ILE A 332 10.56 -45.53 38.48
CA ILE A 332 11.69 -44.59 38.43
C ILE A 332 12.99 -45.31 38.11
N ASN A 333 13.24 -46.48 38.73
CA ASN A 333 14.43 -47.28 38.45
C ASN A 333 14.47 -47.79 37.00
N GLU A 334 13.32 -48.08 36.40
CA GLU A 334 13.21 -48.55 35.02
C GLU A 334 13.27 -47.41 33.99
N ASN A 335 12.68 -46.24 34.29
CA ASN A 335 12.43 -45.19 33.30
C ASN A 335 13.17 -43.87 33.57
N GLY A 336 13.70 -43.65 34.78
CA GLY A 336 14.48 -42.46 35.15
C GLY A 336 13.66 -41.17 35.37
N HIS A 337 12.33 -41.24 35.36
CA HIS A 337 11.43 -40.12 35.62
C HIS A 337 10.17 -40.57 36.36
N LEU A 338 9.37 -39.61 36.84
CA LEU A 338 8.08 -39.90 37.48
C LEU A 338 7.05 -40.39 36.46
N PRO A 339 6.10 -41.26 36.85
CA PRO A 339 4.99 -41.65 36.00
C PRO A 339 4.24 -40.43 35.45
N GLU A 340 3.86 -40.48 34.17
CA GLU A 340 3.12 -39.44 33.44
C GLU A 340 3.88 -38.12 33.17
N VAL A 341 5.02 -37.91 33.81
CA VAL A 341 5.89 -36.77 33.51
C VAL A 341 6.65 -37.06 32.22
N PRO A 342 6.58 -36.17 31.20
CA PRO A 342 7.26 -36.39 29.94
C PRO A 342 8.77 -36.48 30.14
N THR A 343 9.41 -37.29 29.31
CA THR A 343 10.87 -37.39 29.26
C THR A 343 11.49 -36.08 28.77
N THR A 344 12.79 -35.89 29.03
CA THR A 344 13.53 -34.74 28.48
C THR A 344 13.50 -34.72 26.95
N GLU A 345 13.57 -35.89 26.31
CA GLU A 345 13.52 -36.00 24.85
C GLU A 345 12.15 -35.59 24.28
N GLU A 346 11.05 -36.02 24.90
CA GLU A 346 9.70 -35.62 24.51
C GLU A 346 9.47 -34.12 24.71
N ALA A 347 9.95 -33.56 25.84
CA ALA A 347 9.83 -32.14 26.13
C ALA A 347 10.61 -31.26 25.14
N ILE A 348 11.81 -31.68 24.72
CA ILE A 348 12.59 -30.95 23.69
C ILE A 348 11.88 -31.02 22.34
N LYS A 349 11.29 -32.17 22.00
CA LYS A 349 10.68 -32.40 20.69
C LYS A 349 9.34 -31.66 20.52
N ASN A 350 8.48 -31.72 21.53
CA ASN A 350 7.09 -31.26 21.44
C ASN A 350 6.84 -29.95 22.21
N GLY A 351 7.81 -29.47 22.98
CA GLY A 351 7.59 -28.40 23.95
C GLY A 351 6.80 -28.88 25.17
N ILE A 352 6.52 -27.95 26.10
CA ILE A 352 5.73 -28.20 27.30
C ILE A 352 4.62 -27.16 27.37
N GLU A 353 3.37 -27.62 27.39
CA GLU A 353 2.21 -26.77 27.65
C GLU A 353 2.17 -26.35 29.12
N LEU A 354 2.32 -25.04 29.38
CA LEU A 354 2.42 -24.50 30.74
C LEU A 354 1.23 -24.87 31.62
N LYS A 355 0.02 -24.91 31.03
CA LYS A 355 -1.22 -25.29 31.73
C LYS A 355 -1.17 -26.75 32.18
N GLU A 356 -0.82 -27.65 31.26
CA GLU A 356 -0.82 -29.09 31.50
C GLU A 356 0.27 -29.47 32.50
N MET A 357 1.44 -28.85 32.39
CA MET A 357 2.52 -29.04 33.36
C MET A 357 2.10 -28.57 34.76
N ASN A 358 1.44 -27.42 34.90
CA ASN A 358 0.97 -26.96 36.22
C ASN A 358 -0.09 -27.89 36.82
N ILE A 359 -1.01 -28.43 36.00
CA ILE A 359 -2.01 -29.41 36.45
C ILE A 359 -1.33 -30.73 36.86
N LEU A 360 -0.35 -31.20 36.08
CA LEU A 360 0.40 -32.43 36.37
C LEU A 360 1.23 -32.27 37.65
N LEU A 361 1.89 -31.12 37.84
CA LEU A 361 2.60 -30.80 39.08
C LEU A 361 1.64 -30.78 40.27
N LEU A 362 0.45 -30.17 40.14
CA LEU A 362 -0.56 -30.19 41.20
C LEU A 362 -1.00 -31.61 41.52
N LYS A 363 -1.31 -32.43 40.51
CA LYS A 363 -1.61 -33.86 40.67
C LYS A 363 -0.52 -34.59 41.47
N LYS A 364 0.76 -34.40 41.11
CA LYS A 364 1.87 -35.07 41.82
C LYS A 364 2.02 -34.59 43.27
N VAL A 365 1.73 -33.32 43.54
CA VAL A 365 1.68 -32.77 44.92
C VAL A 365 0.54 -33.41 45.72
N GLU A 366 -0.63 -33.62 45.12
CA GLU A 366 -1.77 -34.25 45.78
C GLU A 366 -1.53 -35.75 46.04
N GLU A 367 -0.96 -36.48 45.07
CA GLU A 367 -0.53 -37.88 45.24
C GLU A 367 0.50 -38.02 46.37
N LEU A 368 1.51 -37.14 46.40
CA LEU A 368 2.50 -37.08 47.49
C LEU A 368 1.83 -36.80 48.84
N THR A 369 0.84 -35.91 48.87
CA THR A 369 0.08 -35.58 50.09
C THR A 369 -0.68 -36.80 50.60
N LEU A 370 -1.29 -37.62 49.73
CA LEU A 370 -1.95 -38.86 50.12
C LEU A 370 -0.95 -39.89 50.69
N HIS A 371 0.22 -40.05 50.09
CA HIS A 371 1.27 -40.91 50.62
C HIS A 371 1.75 -40.46 52.01
N LEU A 372 1.92 -39.16 52.23
CA LEU A 372 2.30 -38.60 53.53
C LEU A 372 1.21 -38.84 54.59
N ILE A 373 -0.07 -38.68 54.24
CA ILE A 373 -1.19 -38.99 55.13
C ILE A 373 -1.17 -40.48 55.52
N GLN A 374 -0.95 -41.37 54.55
CA GLN A 374 -0.84 -42.81 54.81
C GLN A 374 0.36 -43.11 55.73
N GLN A 375 1.54 -42.57 55.42
CA GLN A 375 2.74 -42.78 56.21
C GLN A 375 2.58 -42.26 57.65
N ASN A 376 1.92 -41.11 57.84
CA ASN A 376 1.65 -40.57 59.18
C ASN A 376 0.68 -41.46 59.99
N LYS A 377 -0.29 -42.08 59.33
CA LYS A 377 -1.18 -43.08 59.97
C LYS A 377 -0.38 -44.30 60.41
N GLU A 378 0.46 -44.85 59.54
CA GLU A 378 1.33 -46.00 59.85
C GLU A 378 2.31 -45.68 61.00
N LEU A 379 2.94 -44.51 60.99
CA LEU A 379 3.82 -44.04 62.08
C LEU A 379 3.07 -43.88 63.41
N SER A 380 1.81 -43.44 63.38
CA SER A 380 1.00 -43.29 64.59
C SER A 380 0.67 -44.65 65.19
N VAL A 381 0.31 -45.63 64.36
CA VAL A 381 0.09 -47.02 64.78
C VAL A 381 1.39 -47.62 65.35
N GLN A 382 2.51 -47.46 64.67
CA GLN A 382 3.81 -47.94 65.15
C GLN A 382 4.21 -47.31 66.49
N LYS A 383 3.95 -46.01 66.70
CA LYS A 383 4.20 -45.35 67.99
C LYS A 383 3.35 -45.93 69.11
N GLU A 384 2.07 -46.21 68.84
CA GLU A 384 1.16 -46.83 69.83
C GLU A 384 1.62 -48.25 70.18
N GLU A 385 1.99 -49.05 69.18
CA GLU A 385 2.57 -50.39 69.37
C GLU A 385 3.86 -50.34 70.21
N ILE A 386 4.76 -49.39 69.91
CA ILE A 386 5.99 -49.18 70.69
C ILE A 386 5.68 -48.83 72.15
N GLU A 387 4.69 -47.98 72.42
CA GLU A 387 4.29 -47.63 73.78
C GLU A 387 3.67 -48.83 74.53
N ILE A 388 2.89 -49.67 73.84
CA ILE A 388 2.37 -50.92 74.41
C ILE A 388 3.51 -51.88 74.75
N LEU A 389 4.45 -52.09 73.83
CA LEU A 389 5.62 -52.95 74.03
C LEU A 389 6.50 -52.45 75.19
N LYS A 390 6.74 -51.14 75.30
CA LYS A 390 7.48 -50.55 76.44
C LYS A 390 6.77 -50.80 77.77
N LYS A 391 5.44 -50.66 77.83
CA LYS A 391 4.66 -50.95 79.04
C LYS A 391 4.77 -52.43 79.43
N GLN A 392 4.70 -53.35 78.47
CA GLN A 392 4.87 -54.78 78.71
C GLN A 392 6.27 -55.11 79.23
N MET A 393 7.33 -54.52 78.66
CA MET A 393 8.71 -54.70 79.14
C MET A 393 8.96 -54.13 80.54
N ASN A 394 8.26 -53.06 80.92
CA ASN A 394 8.35 -52.48 82.26
C ASN A 394 7.56 -53.25 83.32
N LEU A 395 6.58 -54.07 82.92
CA LEU A 395 5.83 -54.99 83.81
C LEU A 395 6.53 -56.34 84.01
N SER A 396 7.52 -56.67 83.16
CA SER A 396 8.33 -57.90 83.25
C SER A 396 9.66 -57.71 83.98
N LYS A 397 9.90 -56.52 84.56
CA LYS A 397 10.97 -56.25 85.53
C LYS A 397 10.34 -56.12 86.91
#